data_AF-A0A964J8L0-F1
#
_entry.id   AF-A0A964J8L0-F1
#
_cell.length_a   1.000
_cell.length_b   1.000
_cell.length_c   1.000
_cell.angle_alpha   90.00
_cell.angle_beta   90.00
_cell.angle_gamma   90.00
#
_symmetry.space_group_name_H-M   'P 1'
#
loop_
_entity.id
_entity.type
_entity.pdbx_description
1 polymer ?
#
loop_
_entity_poly.entity_id
_entity_poly.type
_entity_poly.pdbx_seq_one_letter_code
_entity_poly.pdbx_strand_id
1 'polypeptide(L)'
;MNIKRKLFFLIILFFSLSNSAFPQENFFNEALKMYENKKYDDAKFMFERNIVYNPKDANSYLYLAKIYNQEEDKIKEEKNLTTTLLIEPDNEEALLMLIKISLEKSNYEKVKDLSQTFAKVCKNLCNENKTIQDSLKNIEPKP
;
A
#
# COMPACT_ATOMS: atom_id res chain seq x y z
N MET A 1 -44.81 -13.64 34.68
CA MET A 1 -43.55 -12.98 34.24
C MET A 1 -43.65 -11.48 34.56
N ASN A 2 -42.87 -10.98 35.52
CA ASN A 2 -42.98 -9.60 36.02
C ASN A 2 -42.80 -8.57 34.90
N ILE A 3 -43.60 -7.49 34.92
CA ILE A 3 -43.53 -6.38 33.95
C ILE A 3 -42.10 -5.82 33.84
N LYS A 4 -41.39 -5.71 34.97
CA LYS A 4 -39.96 -5.31 35.02
C LYS A 4 -39.04 -6.25 34.23
N ARG A 5 -39.33 -7.56 34.24
CA ARG A 5 -38.59 -8.58 33.49
C ARG A 5 -38.85 -8.44 31.98
N LYS A 6 -40.10 -8.19 31.57
CA LYS A 6 -40.44 -7.92 30.17
C LYS A 6 -39.77 -6.63 29.64
N LEU A 7 -39.75 -5.57 30.45
CA LEU A 7 -39.13 -4.30 30.09
C LEU A 7 -37.60 -4.44 29.93
N PHE A 8 -36.95 -5.19 30.82
CA PHE A 8 -35.53 -5.49 30.72
C PHE A 8 -35.17 -6.27 29.44
N PHE A 9 -35.99 -7.27 29.07
CA PHE A 9 -35.81 -8.00 27.79
C PHE A 9 -36.01 -7.11 26.56
N LEU A 10 -36.96 -6.17 26.59
CA LEU A 10 -37.19 -5.21 25.50
C LEU A 10 -36.01 -4.25 25.31
N ILE A 11 -35.39 -3.80 26.41
CA ILE A 11 -34.20 -2.93 26.36
C ILE A 11 -33.00 -3.67 25.76
N ILE A 12 -32.78 -4.93 26.12
CA ILE A 12 -31.71 -5.76 25.54
C ILE A 12 -31.95 -5.99 24.05
N LEU A 13 -33.20 -6.27 23.64
CA LEU A 13 -33.55 -6.44 22.23
C LEU A 13 -33.29 -5.17 21.42
N PHE A 14 -33.59 -4.00 21.99
CA PHE A 14 -33.37 -2.71 21.35
C PHE A 14 -31.87 -2.36 21.22
N PHE A 15 -31.06 -2.69 22.23
CA PHE A 15 -29.60 -2.50 22.20
C PHE A 15 -28.88 -3.46 21.23
N SER A 16 -29.51 -4.60 20.91
CA SER A 16 -29.00 -5.55 19.93
C SER A 16 -29.24 -5.10 18.47
N LEU A 17 -30.15 -4.14 18.26
CA LEU A 17 -30.57 -3.65 16.94
C LEU A 17 -29.78 -2.42 16.47
N SER A 18 -28.89 -1.85 17.30
CA SER A 18 -28.13 -0.64 16.98
C SER A 18 -26.79 -0.87 16.26
N ASN A 19 -26.47 -2.10 15.86
CA ASN A 19 -25.30 -2.39 15.02
C ASN A 19 -25.67 -2.28 13.53
N SER A 20 -25.96 -1.07 13.05
CA SER A 20 -25.92 -0.82 11.61
C SER A 20 -24.45 -0.76 11.18
N ALA A 21 -23.93 -1.86 10.63
CA ALA A 21 -22.66 -1.83 9.92
C ALA A 21 -22.84 -0.94 8.68
N PHE A 22 -22.38 0.30 8.75
CA PHE A 22 -22.29 1.16 7.57
C PHE A 22 -21.34 0.50 6.57
N PRO A 23 -21.70 0.39 5.28
CA PRO A 23 -20.76 -0.06 4.26
C PRO A 23 -19.50 0.78 4.33
N GLN A 24 -18.34 0.13 4.35
CA GLN A 24 -17.06 0.83 4.35
C GLN A 24 -16.96 1.62 3.03
N GLU A 25 -16.89 2.94 3.10
CA GLU A 25 -16.77 3.78 1.90
C GLU A 25 -15.47 3.42 1.18
N ASN A 26 -15.51 3.27 -0.15
CA ASN A 26 -14.34 2.94 -0.98
C ASN A 26 -14.19 3.99 -2.08
N PHE A 27 -13.06 4.69 -2.06
CA PHE A 27 -12.71 5.77 -2.98
C PHE A 27 -11.61 5.39 -3.97
N PHE A 28 -11.09 4.16 -3.89
CA PHE A 28 -9.93 3.74 -4.68
C PHE A 28 -10.19 3.83 -6.19
N ASN A 29 -11.33 3.31 -6.67
CA ASN A 29 -11.64 3.30 -8.11
C ASN A 29 -11.81 4.71 -8.69
N GLU A 30 -12.35 5.64 -7.89
CA GLU A 30 -12.46 7.04 -8.28
C GLU A 30 -11.09 7.70 -8.35
N ALA A 31 -10.26 7.49 -7.32
CA ALA A 31 -8.88 7.96 -7.28
C ALA A 31 -8.04 7.41 -8.45
N LEU A 32 -8.19 6.12 -8.77
CA LEU A 32 -7.54 5.46 -9.89
C LEU A 32 -7.93 6.11 -11.22
N LYS A 33 -9.22 6.36 -11.43
CA LYS A 33 -9.70 7.06 -12.64
C LYS A 33 -9.11 8.47 -12.74
N MET A 34 -8.98 9.19 -11.63
CA MET A 34 -8.33 10.52 -11.62
C MET A 34 -6.84 10.41 -11.97
N TYR A 35 -6.14 9.41 -11.41
CA TYR A 35 -4.74 9.13 -11.70
C TYR A 35 -4.50 8.81 -13.18
N GLU A 36 -5.32 7.94 -13.77
CA GLU A 36 -5.27 7.59 -15.20
C GLU A 36 -5.52 8.81 -16.11
N ASN A 37 -6.36 9.74 -15.66
CA ASN A 37 -6.59 11.03 -16.33
C ASN A 37 -5.52 12.09 -16.01
N LYS A 38 -4.42 11.72 -15.34
CA LYS A 38 -3.30 12.59 -14.93
C LYS A 38 -3.70 13.75 -14.02
N LYS A 39 -4.85 13.65 -13.36
CA LYS A 39 -5.30 14.61 -12.34
C LYS A 39 -4.69 14.24 -10.99
N TYR A 40 -3.38 14.40 -10.86
CA TYR A 40 -2.64 13.84 -9.74
C TYR A 40 -3.01 14.44 -8.38
N ASP A 41 -3.31 15.74 -8.31
CA ASP A 41 -3.75 16.36 -7.06
C ASP A 41 -5.11 15.82 -6.58
N ASP A 42 -6.07 15.70 -7.50
CA ASP A 42 -7.39 15.12 -7.21
C ASP A 42 -7.25 13.63 -6.82
N ALA A 43 -6.42 12.88 -7.56
CA ALA A 43 -6.17 11.46 -7.30
C ALA A 43 -5.53 11.26 -5.92
N LYS A 44 -4.51 12.05 -5.58
CA LYS A 44 -3.83 12.05 -4.28
C LYS A 44 -4.83 12.29 -3.15
N PHE A 45 -5.68 13.31 -3.27
CA PHE A 45 -6.73 13.58 -2.29
C PHE A 45 -7.69 12.39 -2.11
N MET A 46 -8.11 11.75 -3.21
CA MET A 46 -9.02 10.60 -3.15
C MET A 46 -8.36 9.32 -2.64
N PHE A 47 -7.07 9.07 -2.92
CA PHE A 47 -6.32 7.98 -2.32
C PHE A 47 -6.13 8.19 -0.81
N GLU A 48 -5.80 9.41 -0.38
CA GLU A 48 -5.70 9.77 1.04
C GLU A 48 -7.05 9.59 1.74
N ARG A 49 -8.14 10.03 1.11
CA ARG A 49 -9.50 9.77 1.60
C ARG A 49 -9.78 8.27 1.68
N ASN A 50 -9.43 7.48 0.67
CA ASN A 50 -9.61 6.04 0.71
C ASN A 50 -8.89 5.41 1.90
N ILE A 51 -7.67 5.85 2.21
CA ILE A 51 -6.87 5.37 3.35
C ILE A 51 -7.55 5.69 4.69
N VAL A 52 -8.23 6.82 4.82
CA VAL A 52 -8.99 7.15 6.05
C VAL A 52 -10.07 6.10 6.33
N TYR A 53 -10.77 5.64 5.29
CA TYR A 53 -11.82 4.63 5.43
C TYR A 53 -11.29 3.20 5.37
N ASN A 54 -10.24 2.95 4.58
CA ASN A 54 -9.65 1.65 4.27
C ASN A 54 -8.12 1.68 4.52
N PRO A 55 -7.66 1.76 5.79
CA PRO A 55 -6.24 1.96 6.10
C PRO A 55 -5.34 0.78 5.72
N LYS A 56 -5.90 -0.36 5.30
CA LYS A 56 -5.17 -1.55 4.82
C LYS A 56 -5.26 -1.72 3.30
N ASP A 57 -5.69 -0.70 2.57
CA ASP A 57 -5.68 -0.74 1.11
C ASP A 57 -4.28 -0.43 0.58
N ALA A 58 -3.48 -1.48 0.33
CA ALA A 58 -2.09 -1.34 -0.12
C ALA A 58 -1.97 -0.58 -1.45
N ASN A 59 -2.95 -0.75 -2.35
CA ASN A 59 -2.96 -0.07 -3.64
C ASN A 59 -3.05 1.46 -3.50
N SER A 60 -3.81 1.99 -2.55
CA SER A 60 -3.87 3.44 -2.32
C SER A 60 -2.49 4.01 -1.97
N TYR A 61 -1.73 3.32 -1.12
CA TYR A 61 -0.35 3.71 -0.82
C TYR A 61 0.57 3.57 -2.04
N LEU A 62 0.44 2.48 -2.82
CA LEU A 62 1.23 2.28 -4.03
C LEU A 62 1.01 3.40 -5.05
N TYR A 63 -0.24 3.80 -5.28
CA TYR A 63 -0.54 4.88 -6.21
C TYR A 63 -0.11 6.25 -5.68
N LEU A 64 -0.19 6.51 -4.37
CA LEU A 64 0.42 7.69 -3.76
C LEU A 64 1.94 7.70 -4.00
N ALA A 65 2.63 6.58 -3.83
CA ALA A 65 4.06 6.48 -4.14
C ALA A 65 4.34 6.80 -5.61
N LYS A 66 3.53 6.31 -6.55
CA LYS A 66 3.66 6.64 -7.98
C LYS A 66 3.48 8.13 -8.24
N ILE A 67 2.53 8.78 -7.57
CA ILE A 67 2.34 10.25 -7.68
C ILE A 67 3.57 10.97 -7.13
N TYR A 68 4.05 10.61 -5.93
CA TYR A 68 5.23 11.25 -5.33
C TYR A 68 6.51 11.01 -6.13
N ASN A 69 6.64 9.88 -6.83
CA ASN A 69 7.73 9.67 -7.79
C ASN A 69 7.67 10.69 -8.95
N GLN A 70 6.47 10.97 -9.49
CA GLN A 70 6.30 12.00 -10.53
C GLN A 70 6.59 13.42 -10.00
N GLU A 71 6.31 13.67 -8.73
CA GLU A 71 6.61 14.94 -8.05
C GLU A 71 8.07 15.05 -7.58
N GLU A 72 8.89 14.02 -7.81
CA GLU A 72 10.27 13.90 -7.33
C GLU A 72 10.42 13.96 -5.78
N ASP A 73 9.32 13.76 -5.03
CA ASP A 73 9.32 13.69 -3.57
C ASP A 73 9.71 12.28 -3.09
N LYS A 74 11.02 12.00 -3.15
CA LYS A 74 11.60 10.69 -2.79
C LYS A 74 11.29 10.25 -1.36
N ILE A 75 11.14 11.19 -0.43
CA ILE A 75 10.83 10.88 0.97
C ILE A 75 9.41 10.30 1.08
N LYS A 76 8.43 10.94 0.45
CA LYS A 76 7.05 10.44 0.48
C LYS A 76 6.85 9.23 -0.43
N GLU A 77 7.56 9.14 -1.55
CA GLU A 77 7.60 7.93 -2.38
C GLU A 77 8.02 6.72 -1.54
N GLU A 78 9.20 6.75 -0.91
CA GLU A 78 9.71 5.64 -0.10
C GLU A 78 8.82 5.29 1.08
N LYS A 79 8.25 6.31 1.75
CA LYS A 79 7.33 6.09 2.87
C LYS A 79 6.11 5.29 2.42
N ASN A 80 5.48 5.70 1.32
CA ASN A 80 4.28 5.03 0.82
C ASN A 80 4.58 3.64 0.25
N LEU A 81 5.72 3.44 -0.41
CA LEU A 81 6.15 2.10 -0.85
C LEU A 81 6.42 1.17 0.34
N THR A 82 7.07 1.69 1.39
CA THR A 82 7.32 0.92 2.61
C THR A 82 6.00 0.52 3.26
N THR A 83 5.02 1.43 3.34
CA THR A 83 3.68 1.11 3.83
C THR A 83 2.96 0.09 2.96
N THR A 84 3.11 0.18 1.63
CA THR A 84 2.57 -0.83 0.70
C THR A 84 3.09 -2.22 1.06
N LEU A 85 4.41 -2.37 1.23
CA LEU A 85 5.02 -3.66 1.59
C LEU A 85 4.75 -4.14 3.02
N LEU A 86 4.45 -3.22 3.94
CA LEU A 86 3.99 -3.59 5.29
C LEU A 86 2.60 -4.24 5.25
N ILE A 87 1.76 -3.87 4.28
CA ILE A 87 0.40 -4.39 4.12
C ILE A 87 0.40 -5.61 3.19
N GLU A 88 1.09 -5.52 2.06
CA GLU A 88 1.24 -6.56 1.04
C GLU A 88 2.73 -6.83 0.75
N PRO A 89 3.39 -7.71 1.52
CA PRO A 89 4.82 -7.99 1.38
C PRO A 89 5.22 -8.59 0.03
N ASP A 90 4.27 -9.19 -0.70
CA ASP A 90 4.48 -9.79 -2.01
C ASP A 90 4.14 -8.86 -3.19
N ASN A 91 3.88 -7.57 -2.93
CA ASN A 91 3.60 -6.59 -3.97
C ASN A 91 4.84 -6.34 -4.84
N GLU A 92 4.86 -6.99 -6.01
CA GLU A 92 5.98 -6.98 -6.95
C GLU A 92 6.40 -5.57 -7.39
N GLU A 93 5.41 -4.71 -7.64
CA GLU A 93 5.67 -3.35 -8.13
C GLU A 93 6.32 -2.49 -7.04
N ALA A 94 5.80 -2.55 -5.82
CA ALA A 94 6.38 -1.82 -4.70
C ALA A 94 7.81 -2.28 -4.36
N LEU A 95 8.07 -3.60 -4.42
CA LEU A 95 9.42 -4.16 -4.27
C LEU A 95 10.37 -3.60 -5.32
N LEU A 96 9.98 -3.62 -6.59
CA LEU A 96 10.82 -3.09 -7.68
C LEU A 96 11.09 -1.60 -7.56
N MET A 97 10.08 -0.81 -7.23
CA MET A 97 10.26 0.64 -7.03
C MET A 97 11.25 0.92 -5.88
N LEU A 98 11.14 0.22 -4.75
CA LEU A 98 12.11 0.38 -3.65
C LEU A 98 13.50 -0.14 -3.99
N ILE A 99 13.62 -1.21 -4.78
CA ILE A 99 14.92 -1.69 -5.28
C ILE A 99 15.59 -0.60 -6.11
N LYS A 100 14.86 0.04 -7.03
CA LYS A 100 15.39 1.14 -7.86
C LYS A 100 15.87 2.31 -7.01
N ILE A 101 15.07 2.75 -6.04
CA ILE A 101 15.46 3.83 -5.12
C ILE A 101 16.69 3.42 -4.28
N SER A 102 16.76 2.17 -3.84
CA SER A 102 17.89 1.67 -3.04
C SER A 102 19.18 1.55 -3.88
N LEU A 103 19.06 1.22 -5.17
CA LEU A 103 20.15 1.25 -6.14
C LEU A 103 20.68 2.68 -6.35
N GLU A 104 19.78 3.66 -6.55
CA GLU A 104 20.14 5.08 -6.67
C GLU A 104 20.91 5.58 -5.43
N LYS A 105 20.52 5.11 -4.24
CA LYS A 105 21.20 5.42 -2.97
C LYS A 105 22.46 4.60 -2.73
N SER A 106 22.85 3.70 -3.63
CA SER A 106 23.95 2.73 -3.43
C SER A 106 23.82 1.91 -2.13
N ASN A 107 22.60 1.68 -1.66
CA ASN A 107 22.34 0.92 -0.44
C ASN A 107 22.36 -0.58 -0.74
N TYR A 108 23.56 -1.15 -0.85
CA TYR A 108 23.78 -2.56 -1.22
C TYR A 108 22.98 -3.53 -0.33
N GLU A 109 22.99 -3.35 0.99
CA GLU A 109 22.29 -4.26 1.91
C GLU A 109 20.78 -4.29 1.64
N LYS A 110 20.17 -3.12 1.46
CA LYS A 110 18.73 -3.01 1.19
C LYS A 110 18.37 -3.57 -0.19
N VAL A 111 19.18 -3.32 -1.21
CA VAL A 111 18.98 -3.91 -2.56
C VAL A 111 19.05 -5.43 -2.47
N LYS A 112 20.04 -5.98 -1.76
CA LYS A 112 20.22 -7.42 -1.59
C LYS A 112 18.99 -8.05 -0.93
N ASP A 113 18.53 -7.51 0.20
CA ASP A 113 17.36 -8.02 0.93
C ASP A 113 16.07 -7.98 0.07
N LEU A 114 15.78 -6.82 -0.52
CA LEU A 114 14.60 -6.65 -1.38
C LEU A 114 14.68 -7.55 -2.62
N SER A 115 15.85 -7.71 -3.24
CA SER A 115 16.02 -8.57 -4.41
C SER A 115 15.78 -10.04 -4.10
N GLN A 116 16.16 -10.51 -2.92
CA GLN A 116 15.89 -11.88 -2.48
C GLN A 116 14.41 -12.10 -2.23
N THR A 117 13.73 -11.11 -1.65
CA THR A 117 12.28 -11.16 -1.47
C THR A 117 11.57 -11.16 -2.82
N PHE A 118 11.94 -10.24 -3.71
CA PHE A 118 11.40 -10.13 -5.06
C PHE A 118 11.54 -11.44 -5.86
N ALA A 119 12.72 -12.06 -5.86
CA ALA A 119 12.95 -13.33 -6.54
C ALA A 119 12.07 -14.49 -6.02
N LYS A 120 11.63 -14.44 -4.75
CA LYS A 120 10.74 -15.46 -4.17
C LYS A 120 9.26 -15.22 -4.49
N VAL A 121 8.85 -13.96 -4.59
CA VAL A 121 7.42 -13.61 -4.68
C VAL A 121 6.97 -13.20 -6.08
N CYS A 122 7.90 -12.86 -6.97
CA CYS A 122 7.55 -12.40 -8.31
C CYS A 122 6.75 -13.45 -9.08
N LYS A 123 5.80 -12.97 -9.89
CA LYS A 123 4.97 -13.76 -10.80
C LYS A 123 4.96 -13.09 -12.18
N ASN A 124 4.69 -11.78 -12.21
CA ASN A 124 4.54 -11.03 -13.46
C ASN A 124 5.80 -10.30 -13.88
N LEU A 125 6.63 -9.86 -12.92
CA LEU A 125 7.79 -9.00 -13.17
C LEU A 125 9.14 -9.73 -12.96
N CYS A 126 9.13 -11.06 -12.92
CA CYS A 126 10.33 -11.87 -12.67
C CYS A 126 11.47 -11.66 -13.66
N ASN A 127 11.19 -11.15 -14.86
CA ASN A 127 12.20 -10.78 -15.86
C ASN A 127 13.17 -9.70 -15.34
N GLU A 128 12.72 -8.86 -14.40
CA GLU A 128 13.55 -7.81 -13.78
C GLU A 128 14.65 -8.39 -12.87
N ASN A 129 14.56 -9.65 -12.45
CA ASN A 129 15.58 -10.28 -11.60
C ASN A 129 16.97 -10.18 -12.21
N LYS A 130 17.11 -10.40 -13.52
CA LYS A 130 18.41 -10.32 -14.19
C LYS A 130 19.02 -8.93 -14.06
N THR A 131 18.23 -7.90 -14.37
CA THR A 131 18.64 -6.49 -14.26
C THR A 131 19.07 -6.15 -12.84
N ILE A 132 18.27 -6.56 -11.85
CA ILE A 132 18.58 -6.30 -10.43
C ILE A 132 19.89 -6.96 -10.01
N GLN A 133 20.11 -8.23 -10.37
CA GLN A 133 21.33 -8.95 -10.02
C GLN A 133 22.57 -8.36 -10.69
N ASP A 134 22.45 -7.91 -11.94
CA ASP A 134 23.55 -7.26 -12.65
C ASP A 134 23.89 -5.88 -12.03
N SER A 135 22.89 -5.10 -11.63
CA SER A 135 23.10 -3.86 -10.88
C SER A 135 23.73 -4.12 -9.49
N LEU A 136 23.30 -5.17 -8.79
CA LEU A 136 23.80 -5.50 -7.45
C LEU A 136 25.31 -5.83 -7.46
N LYS A 137 25.78 -6.60 -8.46
CA LYS A 137 27.22 -6.91 -8.64
C LYS A 137 28.08 -5.65 -8.81
N ASN A 138 27.54 -4.60 -9.42
CA ASN A 138 28.28 -3.37 -9.68
C ASN A 138 28.47 -2.50 -8.43
N ILE A 139 27.57 -2.63 -7.44
CA ILE A 139 27.61 -1.87 -6.19
C ILE A 139 28.08 -2.70 -4.99
N GLU A 140 28.40 -3.98 -5.19
CA GLU A 140 28.91 -4.88 -4.16
C GLU A 140 30.28 -4.40 -3.64
N PRO A 141 30.44 -4.20 -2.32
CA PRO A 141 31.74 -3.86 -1.74
C PRO A 141 32.77 -4.94 -2.04
N LYS A 142 33.92 -4.55 -2.59
CA LYS A 142 35.04 -5.47 -2.79
C LYS A 142 35.75 -5.74 -1.45
N PRO A 143 36.19 -6.99 -1.21
CA PRO A 143 36.94 -7.35 -0.01
C PRO A 143 38.30 -6.65 0.08
#